data_AF-A0A8H2X1P8-F1
#
_entry.id   AF-A0A8H2X1P8-F1
#
_cell.length_a   1.000
_cell.length_b   1.000
_cell.length_c   1.000
_cell.angle_alpha   90.00
_cell.angle_beta   90.00
_cell.angle_gamma   90.00
#
_symmetry.space_group_name_H-M   'P 1'
#
loop_
_entity.id
_entity.type
_entity.pdbx_description
1 polymer ?
#
loop_
_entity_poly.entity_id
_entity_poly.type
_entity_poly.pdbx_seq_one_letter_code
_entity_poly.pdbx_strand_id
1 'polypeptide(L)'
;MTFESPKARLWLDGCFDGFHFAHANAVRQSRKFGDYVIVGVHSDLVIEKYDLIRGCRWVNEVAEDVPYITDMDYVAKYNIDYVCHGDDPVLDANGNDCYENAKKAGRYKEYPRTDGISTTSLIDRILLPETRLLAPEEAFWKLINEFAAACSEPPPIIDLSDPNNRHDTLPRDNPRDVVYIGGSWDVFGAGHVELLRRAHQSRKDTYLIVGVWGEQSTWDECGERPLLDTLERVLAVLQCRYTSAVIIDAQVEITAAFLSEITAKFVVNPGENFAITNNIQVLSISVPELQTIDELRERVKDRKDLYSARQKKKRT
;
A
#
# COMPACT_ATOMS: atom_id res chain seq x y z
N MET A 1 -24.46 18.48 0.97
CA MET A 1 -23.09 18.70 1.47
C MET A 1 -22.43 19.68 0.51
N THR A 2 -22.13 20.88 0.98
CA THR A 2 -21.28 21.84 0.26
C THR A 2 -19.86 21.27 0.29
N PHE A 3 -19.36 20.79 -0.85
CA PHE A 3 -17.96 20.41 -0.96
C PHE A 3 -17.15 21.71 -0.81
N GLU A 4 -16.47 21.88 0.33
CA GLU A 4 -15.48 22.94 0.44
C GLU A 4 -14.43 22.74 -0.67
N SER A 5 -14.07 23.83 -1.34
CA SER A 5 -12.97 23.81 -2.29
C SER A 5 -11.70 23.34 -1.59
N PRO A 6 -10.87 22.49 -2.24
CA PRO A 6 -9.65 21.99 -1.62
C PRO A 6 -8.77 23.15 -1.14
N LYS A 7 -8.17 23.01 0.05
CA LYS A 7 -7.19 23.97 0.60
C LYS A 7 -6.02 24.18 -0.36
N ALA A 8 -5.57 23.10 -1.01
CA ALA A 8 -4.61 23.14 -2.10
C ALA A 8 -4.60 21.80 -2.85
N ARG A 9 -4.38 21.87 -4.17
CA ARG A 9 -4.17 20.72 -5.04
C ARG A 9 -2.69 20.41 -5.13
N LEU A 10 -2.33 19.19 -4.78
CA LEU A 10 -0.97 18.71 -4.66
C LEU A 10 -0.65 17.76 -5.81
N TRP A 11 0.58 17.82 -6.30
CA TRP A 11 1.09 16.91 -7.32
C TRP A 11 2.31 16.15 -6.81
N LEU A 12 2.29 14.83 -6.96
CA LEU A 12 3.46 13.98 -6.87
C LEU A 12 3.56 13.20 -8.16
N ASP A 13 4.75 12.90 -8.65
CA ASP A 13 4.91 11.95 -9.73
C ASP A 13 6.10 11.00 -9.50
N GLY A 14 6.15 9.96 -10.32
CA GLY A 14 7.18 8.93 -10.22
C GLY A 14 6.87 7.71 -11.08
N CYS A 15 7.86 6.81 -11.19
CA CYS A 15 7.68 5.51 -11.84
C CYS A 15 6.84 4.53 -11.00
N PHE A 16 6.89 4.70 -9.66
CA PHE A 16 6.24 3.82 -8.67
C PHE A 16 6.52 2.32 -8.88
N ASP A 17 7.72 2.00 -9.36
CA ASP A 17 8.19 0.62 -9.54
C ASP A 17 8.37 -0.06 -8.18
N GLY A 18 7.64 -1.16 -7.97
CA GLY A 18 7.61 -1.84 -6.67
C GLY A 18 6.94 -0.98 -5.60
N PHE A 19 5.79 -0.36 -5.91
CA PHE A 19 5.04 0.47 -4.97
C PHE A 19 4.90 -0.23 -3.60
N HIS A 20 5.19 0.51 -2.53
CA HIS A 20 5.34 -0.01 -1.17
C HIS A 20 4.98 1.08 -0.16
N PHE A 21 4.98 0.76 1.14
CA PHE A 21 4.50 1.67 2.18
C PHE A 21 5.20 3.05 2.18
N ALA A 22 6.49 3.14 1.83
CA ALA A 22 7.15 4.45 1.73
C ALA A 22 6.58 5.35 0.60
N HIS A 23 6.11 4.79 -0.51
CA HIS A 23 5.40 5.57 -1.54
C HIS A 23 4.05 6.05 -1.02
N ALA A 24 3.31 5.20 -0.30
CA ALA A 24 2.07 5.62 0.35
C ALA A 24 2.32 6.69 1.44
N ASN A 25 3.41 6.58 2.19
CA ASN A 25 3.80 7.58 3.18
C ASN A 25 4.18 8.91 2.52
N ALA A 26 4.82 8.91 1.36
CA ALA A 26 5.08 10.13 0.59
C ALA A 26 3.77 10.87 0.24
N VAL A 27 2.76 10.15 -0.26
CA VAL A 27 1.42 10.71 -0.50
C VAL A 27 0.81 11.22 0.80
N ARG A 28 0.85 10.46 1.91
CA ARG A 28 0.36 10.90 3.22
C ARG A 28 1.03 12.18 3.70
N GLN A 29 2.35 12.23 3.67
CA GLN A 29 3.14 13.38 4.12
C GLN A 29 2.85 14.63 3.29
N SER A 30 2.59 14.49 1.98
CA SER A 30 2.23 15.62 1.12
C SER A 30 0.96 16.34 1.60
N ARG A 31 0.02 15.62 2.22
CA ARG A 31 -1.26 16.18 2.71
C ARG A 31 -1.12 17.20 3.84
N LYS A 32 0.08 17.41 4.39
CA LYS A 32 0.34 18.57 5.26
C LYS A 32 0.30 19.91 4.51
N PHE A 33 0.41 19.87 3.17
CA PHE A 33 0.42 21.06 2.30
C PHE A 33 -0.91 21.33 1.60
N GLY A 34 -1.88 20.42 1.70
CA GLY A 34 -3.12 20.45 0.92
C GLY A 34 -3.95 19.19 1.15
N ASP A 35 -5.15 19.13 0.59
CA ASP A 35 -6.14 18.09 0.87
C ASP A 35 -6.60 17.31 -0.37
N TYR A 36 -6.13 17.71 -1.56
CA TYR A 36 -6.40 17.01 -2.82
C TYR A 36 -5.09 16.61 -3.50
N VAL A 37 -4.74 15.33 -3.47
CA VAL A 37 -3.49 14.80 -4.03
C VAL A 37 -3.72 14.11 -5.37
N ILE A 38 -2.99 14.58 -6.38
CA ILE A 38 -2.93 13.99 -7.71
C ILE A 38 -1.57 13.30 -7.83
N VAL A 39 -1.59 12.03 -8.24
CA VAL A 39 -0.36 11.26 -8.48
C VAL A 39 -0.19 11.01 -9.97
N GLY A 40 0.84 11.63 -10.56
CA GLY A 40 1.27 11.40 -11.92
C GLY A 40 2.13 10.15 -12.04
N VAL A 41 1.76 9.21 -12.89
CA VAL A 41 2.49 7.96 -13.09
C VAL A 41 3.18 8.00 -14.43
N HIS A 42 4.52 7.91 -14.42
CA HIS A 42 5.29 8.01 -15.65
C HIS A 42 4.96 6.89 -16.63
N SER A 43 5.11 7.19 -17.92
CA SER A 43 4.86 6.30 -19.05
C SER A 43 5.78 5.06 -19.01
N ASP A 44 5.38 4.02 -18.30
CA ASP A 44 5.92 2.67 -18.43
C ASP A 44 4.77 1.67 -18.38
N LEU A 45 4.79 0.73 -19.34
CA LEU A 45 3.72 -0.15 -19.87
C LEU A 45 2.90 -1.04 -18.89
N VAL A 46 2.86 -0.75 -17.59
CA VAL A 46 2.19 -1.60 -16.60
C VAL A 46 0.94 -0.88 -16.06
N ILE A 47 -0.19 -1.11 -16.74
CA ILE A 47 -1.53 -0.57 -16.39
C ILE A 47 -1.90 -0.89 -14.93
N GLU A 48 -1.50 -2.05 -14.41
CA GLU A 48 -1.78 -2.49 -13.04
C GLU A 48 -1.29 -1.49 -11.96
N LYS A 49 -0.28 -0.67 -12.26
CA LYS A 49 0.23 0.34 -11.32
C LYS A 49 -0.82 1.39 -10.98
N TYR A 50 -1.66 1.77 -11.95
CA TYR A 50 -2.64 2.82 -11.75
C TYR A 50 -3.67 2.42 -10.69
N ASP A 51 -4.11 1.16 -10.72
CA ASP A 51 -5.11 0.65 -9.78
C ASP A 51 -4.51 0.45 -8.38
N LEU A 52 -3.24 0.06 -8.27
CA LEU A 52 -2.53 0.03 -7.00
C LEU A 52 -2.45 1.41 -6.35
N ILE A 53 -2.09 2.44 -7.13
CA ILE A 53 -1.98 3.83 -6.65
C ILE A 53 -3.36 4.39 -6.32
N ARG A 54 -4.39 4.10 -7.14
CA ARG A 54 -5.79 4.40 -6.82
C ARG A 54 -6.24 3.69 -5.55
N GLY A 55 -5.67 2.56 -5.19
CA GLY A 55 -5.93 1.87 -3.93
C GLY A 55 -5.51 2.66 -2.69
N CYS A 56 -4.48 3.51 -2.80
CA CYS A 56 -3.96 4.31 -1.68
C CYS A 56 -5.01 5.34 -1.20
N ARG A 57 -5.30 5.33 0.10
CA ARG A 57 -6.36 6.17 0.72
C ARG A 57 -6.08 7.66 0.70
N TRP A 58 -4.83 8.06 0.49
CA TRP A 58 -4.45 9.47 0.43
C TRP A 58 -4.38 10.03 -0.98
N VAL A 59 -4.57 9.20 -2.01
CA VAL A 59 -4.62 9.62 -3.41
C VAL A 59 -6.05 10.00 -3.79
N ASN A 60 -6.25 11.19 -4.36
CA ASN A 60 -7.56 11.61 -4.87
C ASN A 60 -7.72 11.27 -6.35
N GLU A 61 -6.65 11.47 -7.13
CA GLU A 61 -6.66 11.32 -8.58
C GLU A 61 -5.34 10.73 -9.07
N VAL A 62 -5.39 9.90 -10.11
CA VAL A 62 -4.19 9.36 -10.78
C VAL A 62 -4.16 9.92 -12.18
N ALA A 63 -3.09 10.64 -12.50
CA ALA A 63 -2.78 11.10 -13.84
C ALA A 63 -1.89 10.05 -14.52
N GLU A 64 -2.44 9.37 -15.53
CA GLU A 64 -1.76 8.32 -16.27
C GLU A 64 -0.86 8.90 -17.37
N ASP A 65 0.18 8.16 -17.74
CA ASP A 65 1.04 8.45 -18.90
C ASP A 65 1.66 9.86 -18.89
N VAL A 66 2.16 10.29 -17.74
CA VAL A 66 2.80 11.62 -17.58
C VAL A 66 4.29 11.55 -17.93
N PRO A 67 4.92 12.64 -18.40
CA PRO A 67 6.35 12.67 -18.67
C PRO A 67 7.17 12.49 -17.40
N TYR A 68 8.43 12.08 -17.55
CA TYR A 68 9.37 11.91 -16.44
C TYR A 68 9.70 13.22 -15.71
N ILE A 69 9.74 14.34 -16.45
CA ILE A 69 9.98 15.66 -15.88
C ILE A 69 8.64 16.38 -15.80
N THR A 70 8.25 16.82 -14.60
CA THR A 70 7.04 17.62 -14.39
C THR A 70 7.21 18.98 -15.08
N ASP A 71 6.53 19.17 -16.21
CA ASP A 71 6.44 20.49 -16.83
C ASP A 71 5.36 21.35 -16.14
N MET A 72 5.57 22.67 -16.12
CA MET A 72 4.59 23.63 -15.61
C MET A 72 3.28 23.60 -16.41
N ASP A 73 3.29 23.08 -17.63
CA ASP A 73 2.07 22.82 -18.39
C ASP A 73 1.14 21.81 -17.70
N TYR A 74 1.69 20.80 -17.02
CA TYR A 74 0.91 19.85 -16.21
C TYR A 74 0.38 20.53 -14.95
N VAL A 75 1.19 21.41 -14.35
CA VAL A 75 0.79 22.24 -13.20
C VAL A 75 -0.45 23.06 -13.54
N ALA A 76 -0.48 23.69 -14.73
CA ALA A 76 -1.64 24.43 -15.20
C ALA A 76 -2.83 23.49 -15.53
N LYS A 77 -2.59 22.42 -16.28
CA LYS A 77 -3.62 21.46 -16.73
C LYS A 77 -4.43 20.86 -15.58
N TYR A 78 -3.76 20.48 -14.49
CA TYR A 78 -4.40 19.86 -13.32
C TYR A 78 -4.74 20.84 -12.20
N ASN A 79 -4.54 22.15 -12.44
CA ASN A 79 -4.72 23.22 -11.47
C ASN A 79 -3.98 22.94 -10.15
N ILE A 80 -2.69 22.61 -10.24
CA ILE A 80 -1.85 22.21 -9.11
C ILE A 80 -1.31 23.46 -8.42
N ASP A 81 -1.42 23.50 -7.10
CA ASP A 81 -0.88 24.55 -6.25
C ASP A 81 0.57 24.29 -5.87
N TYR A 82 0.87 23.05 -5.48
CA TYR A 82 2.20 22.63 -5.04
C TYR A 82 2.63 21.30 -5.65
N VAL A 83 3.86 21.26 -6.15
CA VAL A 83 4.60 20.03 -6.50
C VAL A 83 5.32 19.54 -5.26
N CYS A 84 5.04 18.31 -4.85
CA CYS A 84 5.58 17.69 -3.65
C CYS A 84 6.53 16.57 -4.02
N HIS A 85 7.72 16.56 -3.44
CA HIS A 85 8.71 15.50 -3.66
C HIS A 85 9.53 15.24 -2.39
N GLY A 86 10.23 14.11 -2.36
CA GLY A 86 11.21 13.82 -1.31
C GLY A 86 12.38 14.82 -1.31
N ASP A 87 13.12 14.84 -0.22
CA ASP A 87 14.32 15.66 -0.01
C ASP A 87 15.58 15.15 -0.73
N ASP A 88 15.46 14.06 -1.49
CA ASP A 88 16.51 13.56 -2.37
C ASP A 88 16.68 14.47 -3.61
N PRO A 89 17.92 14.79 -4.03
CA PRO A 89 18.16 15.52 -5.27
C PRO A 89 17.69 14.73 -6.51
N VAL A 90 16.88 15.35 -7.35
CA VAL A 90 16.45 14.77 -8.64
C VAL A 90 17.06 15.55 -9.78
N LEU A 91 18.07 14.94 -10.40
CA LEU A 91 18.80 15.54 -11.50
C LEU A 91 18.48 14.83 -12.82
N ASP A 92 18.38 15.61 -13.90
CA ASP A 92 18.27 15.09 -15.26
C ASP A 92 19.60 14.48 -15.75
N ALA A 93 19.60 13.94 -16.97
CA ALA A 93 20.80 13.34 -17.58
C ALA A 93 21.98 14.33 -17.76
N ASN A 94 21.72 15.64 -17.67
CA ASN A 94 22.70 16.71 -17.79
C ASN A 94 23.12 17.27 -16.42
N GLY A 95 22.55 16.78 -15.32
CA GLY A 95 22.82 17.25 -13.96
C GLY A 95 21.99 18.46 -13.52
N ASN A 96 20.95 18.84 -14.27
CA ASN A 96 20.06 19.93 -13.90
C ASN A 96 18.94 19.43 -12.97
N ASP A 97 18.50 20.26 -12.04
CA ASP A 97 17.39 19.95 -11.14
C ASP A 97 16.06 19.83 -11.91
N CYS A 98 15.45 18.65 -11.89
CA CYS A 98 14.19 18.38 -12.59
C CYS A 98 13.03 19.28 -12.13
N TYR A 99 13.11 19.85 -10.92
CA TYR A 99 12.08 20.69 -10.33
C TYR A 99 12.48 22.17 -10.23
N GLU A 100 13.54 22.59 -10.94
CA GLU A 100 14.04 23.98 -10.90
C GLU A 100 12.92 25.01 -11.16
N ASN A 101 12.07 24.75 -12.14
CA ASN A 101 10.96 25.65 -12.51
C ASN A 101 9.91 25.76 -11.39
N ALA A 102 9.54 24.64 -10.76
CA ALA A 102 8.60 24.63 -9.64
C ALA A 102 9.19 25.34 -8.40
N LYS A 103 10.49 25.18 -8.16
CA LYS A 103 11.24 25.87 -7.10
C LYS A 103 11.27 27.38 -7.33
N LYS A 104 11.65 27.84 -8.55
CA LYS A 104 11.64 29.26 -8.93
C LYS A 104 10.25 29.90 -8.81
N ALA A 105 9.19 29.14 -9.08
CA ALA A 105 7.81 29.59 -8.93
C ALA A 105 7.30 29.59 -7.46
N GLY A 106 8.09 29.13 -6.48
CA GLY A 106 7.67 29.02 -5.09
C GLY A 106 6.61 27.94 -4.84
N ARG A 107 6.47 26.98 -5.77
CA ARG A 107 5.45 25.93 -5.73
C ARG A 107 5.99 24.55 -5.34
N TYR A 108 7.28 24.43 -5.03
CA TYR A 108 7.89 23.16 -4.63
C TYR A 108 7.85 22.95 -3.11
N LYS A 109 7.51 21.73 -2.67
CA LYS A 109 7.41 21.34 -1.26
C LYS A 109 8.12 20.01 -1.00
N GLU A 110 8.88 19.95 0.08
CA GLU A 110 9.66 18.77 0.45
C GLU A 110 9.07 18.03 1.66
N TYR A 111 9.23 16.72 1.65
CA TYR A 111 9.01 15.86 2.81
C TYR A 111 10.19 14.91 2.99
N PRO A 112 10.50 14.49 4.23
CA PRO A 112 11.61 13.59 4.47
C PRO A 112 11.35 12.21 3.84
N ARG A 113 12.43 11.61 3.33
CA ARG A 113 12.46 10.21 2.92
C ARG A 113 11.98 9.29 4.05
N THR A 114 11.27 8.22 3.67
CA THR A 114 10.85 7.18 4.63
C THR A 114 11.94 6.12 4.74
N ASP A 115 12.37 5.84 5.96
CA ASP A 115 13.38 4.81 6.24
C ASP A 115 12.78 3.39 6.15
N GLY A 116 13.67 2.40 6.01
CA GLY A 116 13.35 0.98 6.14
C GLY A 116 13.02 0.24 4.84
N ILE A 117 12.71 0.95 3.74
CA ILE A 117 12.50 0.32 2.43
C ILE A 117 12.92 1.22 1.25
N SER A 118 13.38 0.58 0.18
CA SER A 118 13.63 1.17 -1.13
C SER A 118 13.43 0.13 -2.22
N THR A 119 13.29 0.56 -3.48
CA THR A 119 13.26 -0.38 -4.62
C THR A 119 14.52 -1.24 -4.67
N THR A 120 15.69 -0.68 -4.35
CA THR A 120 16.95 -1.44 -4.27
C THR A 120 16.89 -2.50 -3.19
N SER A 121 16.45 -2.16 -1.98
CA SER A 121 16.33 -3.16 -0.90
C SER A 121 15.32 -4.24 -1.23
N LEU A 122 14.22 -3.93 -1.94
CA LEU A 122 13.28 -4.95 -2.42
C LEU A 122 13.92 -5.89 -3.44
N ILE A 123 14.66 -5.35 -4.42
CA ILE A 123 15.40 -6.15 -5.39
C ILE A 123 16.40 -7.07 -4.68
N ASP A 124 17.13 -6.55 -3.69
CA ASP A 124 18.08 -7.36 -2.91
C ASP A 124 17.36 -8.47 -2.13
N ARG A 125 16.20 -8.19 -1.51
CA ARG A 125 15.38 -9.21 -0.83
C ARG A 125 14.84 -10.28 -1.78
N ILE A 126 14.48 -9.90 -3.01
CA ILE A 126 14.00 -10.83 -4.05
C ILE A 126 15.14 -11.77 -4.50
N LEU A 127 16.35 -11.23 -4.65
CA LEU A 127 17.51 -11.95 -5.18
C LEU A 127 18.32 -12.71 -4.12
N LEU A 128 18.34 -12.23 -2.88
CA LEU A 128 19.16 -12.69 -1.76
C LEU A 128 18.33 -12.71 -0.45
N PRO A 129 17.27 -13.52 -0.37
CA PRO A 129 16.32 -13.51 0.75
C PRO A 129 16.98 -13.77 2.11
N GLU A 130 18.08 -14.52 2.15
CA GLU A 130 18.88 -14.79 3.34
C GLU A 130 19.58 -13.55 3.92
N THR A 131 19.72 -12.48 3.13
CA THR A 131 20.40 -11.24 3.52
C THR A 131 19.43 -10.11 3.92
N ARG A 132 18.13 -10.41 4.04
CA ARG A 132 17.08 -9.43 4.36
C ARG A 132 17.39 -8.67 5.64
N LEU A 133 17.67 -7.37 5.49
CA LEU A 133 17.79 -6.43 6.59
C LEU A 133 16.41 -5.83 6.92
N LEU A 134 16.04 -5.89 8.19
CA LEU A 134 14.81 -5.30 8.71
C LEU A 134 15.13 -4.00 9.45
N ALA A 135 14.26 -3.00 9.30
CA ALA A 135 14.31 -1.82 10.15
C ALA A 135 13.85 -2.19 11.58
N PRO A 136 14.24 -1.39 12.60
CA PRO A 136 13.75 -1.58 13.97
C PRO A 136 12.22 -1.53 14.04
N GLU A 137 11.64 -2.41 14.85
CA GLU A 137 10.19 -2.55 14.99
C GLU A 137 9.51 -1.25 15.42
N GLU A 138 10.16 -0.48 16.30
CA GLU A 138 9.66 0.79 16.82
C GLU A 138 9.44 1.83 15.72
N ALA A 139 10.27 1.79 14.66
CA ALA A 139 10.12 2.68 13.51
C ALA A 139 8.83 2.36 12.72
N PHE A 140 8.51 1.07 12.57
CA PHE A 140 7.29 0.64 11.91
C PHE A 140 6.05 0.97 12.73
N TRP A 141 6.07 0.71 14.04
CA TRP A 141 4.96 1.08 14.92
C TRP A 141 4.67 2.58 14.93
N LYS A 142 5.72 3.41 14.95
CA LYS A 142 5.56 4.87 14.78
C LYS A 142 4.85 5.18 13.47
N LEU A 143 5.27 4.58 12.36
CA LEU A 143 4.68 4.84 11.05
C LEU A 143 3.24 4.31 10.93
N ILE A 144 2.94 3.16 11.51
CA ILE A 144 1.59 2.58 11.61
C ILE A 144 0.65 3.56 12.32
N ASN A 145 1.09 4.12 13.45
CA ASN A 145 0.33 5.13 14.19
C ASN A 145 0.12 6.42 13.38
N GLU A 146 1.13 6.87 12.64
CA GLU A 146 1.02 8.02 11.74
C GLU A 146 0.07 7.76 10.56
N PHE A 147 0.02 6.54 10.03
CA PHE A 147 -0.94 6.13 9.01
C PHE A 147 -2.37 6.17 9.55
N ALA A 148 -2.58 5.59 10.73
CA ALA A 148 -3.90 5.56 11.36
C ALA A 148 -4.40 6.97 11.69
N ALA A 149 -3.55 7.81 12.29
CA ALA A 149 -3.89 9.18 12.67
C ALA A 149 -4.17 10.11 11.46
N ALA A 150 -3.67 9.76 10.27
CA ALA A 150 -3.94 10.51 9.03
C ALA A 150 -5.28 10.15 8.36
N CYS A 151 -6.08 9.27 8.97
CA CYS A 151 -7.40 8.89 8.48
C CYS A 151 -8.50 9.69 9.19
N SER A 152 -9.58 10.00 8.48
CA SER A 152 -10.75 10.67 9.09
C SER A 152 -11.40 9.82 10.18
N GLU A 153 -11.49 8.51 9.94
CA GLU A 153 -11.78 7.49 10.94
C GLU A 153 -10.49 6.66 11.11
N PRO A 154 -9.73 6.87 12.21
CA PRO A 154 -8.51 6.10 12.46
C PRO A 154 -8.82 4.59 12.53
N PRO A 155 -8.22 3.76 11.66
CA PRO A 155 -8.45 2.32 11.68
C PRO A 155 -7.91 1.71 12.97
N PRO A 156 -8.72 0.92 13.71
CA PRO A 156 -8.21 0.10 14.80
C PRO A 156 -7.14 -0.88 14.29
N ILE A 157 -6.07 -1.01 15.06
CA ILE A 157 -4.98 -1.96 14.81
C ILE A 157 -4.89 -2.83 16.06
N ILE A 158 -5.15 -4.12 15.91
CA ILE A 158 -5.10 -5.11 16.99
C ILE A 158 -3.92 -6.02 16.72
N ASP A 159 -3.10 -6.27 17.74
CA ASP A 159 -2.00 -7.22 17.67
C ASP A 159 -2.32 -8.44 18.54
N LEU A 160 -2.56 -9.59 17.90
CA LEU A 160 -2.88 -10.83 18.61
C LEU A 160 -1.65 -11.50 19.23
N SER A 161 -0.45 -11.11 18.82
CA SER A 161 0.82 -11.60 19.37
C SER A 161 1.13 -10.97 20.74
N ASP A 162 0.66 -9.75 20.99
CA ASP A 162 0.79 -9.09 22.28
C ASP A 162 -0.45 -9.37 23.17
N PRO A 163 -0.32 -10.14 24.27
CA PRO A 163 -1.43 -10.42 25.17
C PRO A 163 -2.00 -9.17 25.86
N ASN A 164 -1.24 -8.07 25.91
CA ASN A 164 -1.67 -6.78 26.49
C ASN A 164 -2.28 -5.83 25.45
N ASN A 165 -2.04 -6.06 24.15
CA ASN A 165 -2.61 -5.27 23.05
C ASN A 165 -3.86 -5.92 22.43
N ARG A 166 -4.48 -6.85 23.16
CA ARG A 166 -5.84 -7.33 22.93
C ARG A 166 -6.85 -6.28 23.39
N HIS A 167 -6.76 -5.06 22.85
CA HIS A 167 -7.74 -4.04 23.21
C HIS A 167 -9.09 -4.31 22.52
N ASP A 168 -10.16 -4.08 23.28
CA ASP A 168 -11.57 -3.93 22.89
C ASP A 168 -11.80 -2.76 21.89
N THR A 169 -11.00 -2.64 20.83
CA THR A 169 -11.00 -1.50 19.90
C THR A 169 -11.86 -1.71 18.67
N LEU A 170 -12.30 -2.95 18.41
CA LEU A 170 -13.36 -3.15 17.43
C LEU A 170 -14.68 -2.69 18.04
N PRO A 171 -15.42 -1.80 17.37
CA PRO A 171 -16.70 -1.33 17.89
C PRO A 171 -17.64 -2.53 18.06
N ARG A 172 -17.94 -2.90 19.32
CA ARG A 172 -18.84 -4.05 19.61
C ARG A 172 -20.23 -3.86 18.99
N ASP A 173 -20.67 -2.61 18.91
CA ASP A 173 -21.92 -2.17 18.27
C ASP A 173 -21.62 -1.39 16.99
N ASN A 174 -20.86 -1.96 16.05
CA ASN A 174 -20.68 -1.35 14.74
C ASN A 174 -22.01 -1.39 13.96
N PRO A 175 -22.58 -0.25 13.54
CA PRO A 175 -23.82 -0.23 12.76
C PRO A 175 -23.63 -0.76 11.33
N ARG A 176 -22.36 -0.88 10.89
CA ARG A 176 -21.96 -1.37 9.57
C ARG A 176 -21.91 -2.90 9.54
N ASP A 177 -21.99 -3.47 8.34
CA ASP A 177 -21.77 -4.90 8.13
C ASP A 177 -20.27 -5.21 8.31
N VAL A 178 -19.91 -5.86 9.42
CA VAL A 178 -18.53 -6.25 9.73
C VAL A 178 -18.14 -7.47 8.91
N VAL A 179 -17.19 -7.27 8.00
CA VAL A 179 -16.65 -8.29 7.09
C VAL A 179 -15.19 -8.55 7.45
N TYR A 180 -14.81 -9.82 7.58
CA TYR A 180 -13.42 -10.22 7.81
C TYR A 180 -12.81 -10.87 6.55
N ILE A 181 -11.54 -10.55 6.28
CA ILE A 181 -10.71 -11.22 5.28
C ILE A 181 -9.28 -11.39 5.83
N GLY A 182 -8.77 -12.62 5.84
CA GLY A 182 -7.40 -12.94 6.26
C GLY A 182 -6.50 -13.23 5.07
N GLY A 183 -5.20 -13.04 5.21
CA GLY A 183 -4.22 -13.37 4.18
C GLY A 183 -2.78 -13.04 4.56
N SER A 184 -1.85 -13.48 3.72
CA SER A 184 -0.44 -13.07 3.82
C SER A 184 -0.29 -11.58 3.50
N TRP A 185 -0.95 -11.09 2.44
CA TRP A 185 -0.77 -9.71 1.92
C TRP A 185 0.67 -9.37 1.58
N ASP A 186 1.49 -10.39 1.34
CA ASP A 186 2.86 -10.20 0.91
C ASP A 186 2.87 -9.74 -0.55
N VAL A 187 3.91 -8.98 -0.92
CA VAL A 187 4.02 -8.38 -2.25
C VAL A 187 2.72 -7.64 -2.65
N PHE A 188 2.22 -6.81 -1.74
CA PHE A 188 0.94 -6.12 -1.90
C PHE A 188 0.88 -5.33 -3.22
N GLY A 189 -0.17 -5.57 -4.02
CA GLY A 189 -0.24 -5.11 -5.40
C GLY A 189 -1.67 -4.87 -5.88
N ALA A 190 -1.85 -4.62 -7.18
CA ALA A 190 -3.15 -4.27 -7.76
C ALA A 190 -4.22 -5.35 -7.55
N GLY A 191 -3.84 -6.64 -7.65
CA GLY A 191 -4.74 -7.75 -7.34
C GLY A 191 -5.24 -7.73 -5.90
N HIS A 192 -4.38 -7.41 -4.93
CA HIS A 192 -4.77 -7.26 -3.53
C HIS A 192 -5.72 -6.07 -3.32
N VAL A 193 -5.46 -4.93 -3.98
CA VAL A 193 -6.37 -3.76 -3.96
C VAL A 193 -7.75 -4.13 -4.51
N GLU A 194 -7.79 -4.86 -5.64
CA GLU A 194 -9.03 -5.29 -6.27
C GLU A 194 -9.78 -6.31 -5.41
N LEU A 195 -9.09 -7.25 -4.76
CA LEU A 195 -9.69 -8.19 -3.82
C LEU A 195 -10.33 -7.46 -2.64
N LEU A 196 -9.60 -6.52 -2.03
CA LEU A 196 -10.11 -5.71 -0.92
C LEU A 196 -11.27 -4.81 -1.36
N ARG A 197 -11.25 -4.28 -2.58
CA ARG A 197 -12.37 -3.52 -3.16
C ARG A 197 -13.61 -4.39 -3.27
N ARG A 198 -13.50 -5.62 -3.82
CA ARG A 198 -14.62 -6.57 -3.93
C ARG A 198 -15.17 -6.94 -2.56
N ALA A 199 -14.29 -7.21 -1.58
CA ALA A 199 -14.67 -7.48 -0.20
C ALA A 199 -15.42 -6.31 0.42
N HIS A 200 -14.91 -5.09 0.28
CA HIS A 200 -15.55 -3.88 0.78
C HIS A 200 -16.90 -3.59 0.09
N GLN A 201 -17.07 -3.96 -1.17
CA GLN A 201 -18.32 -3.75 -1.92
C GLN A 201 -19.31 -4.93 -1.84
N SER A 202 -18.96 -5.99 -1.11
CA SER A 202 -19.83 -7.16 -0.95
C SER A 202 -21.10 -6.86 -0.16
N ARG A 203 -21.09 -5.79 0.66
CA ARG A 203 -22.21 -5.30 1.46
C ARG A 203 -22.45 -3.81 1.19
N LYS A 204 -23.62 -3.31 1.59
CA LYS A 204 -24.03 -1.92 1.35
C LYS A 204 -23.21 -0.91 2.18
N ASP A 205 -22.87 -1.29 3.40
CA ASP A 205 -22.13 -0.44 4.35
C ASP A 205 -21.13 -1.31 5.10
N THR A 206 -20.00 -1.62 4.43
CA THR A 206 -19.01 -2.58 4.93
C THR A 206 -18.02 -1.92 5.87
N TYR A 207 -17.78 -2.58 7.01
CA TYR A 207 -16.59 -2.37 7.82
C TYR A 207 -15.64 -3.55 7.61
N LEU A 208 -14.57 -3.32 6.83
CA LEU A 208 -13.67 -4.40 6.42
C LEU A 208 -12.50 -4.52 7.39
N ILE A 209 -12.49 -5.62 8.14
CA ILE A 209 -11.37 -6.04 8.98
C ILE A 209 -10.44 -6.90 8.14
N VAL A 210 -9.18 -6.50 8.04
CA VAL A 210 -8.16 -7.24 7.29
C VAL A 210 -7.17 -7.87 8.26
N GLY A 211 -7.16 -9.20 8.31
CA GLY A 211 -6.22 -9.99 9.09
C GLY A 211 -4.92 -10.25 8.34
N VAL A 212 -3.79 -9.85 8.91
CA VAL A 212 -2.44 -10.05 8.39
C VAL A 212 -1.82 -11.22 9.15
N TRP A 213 -1.53 -12.31 8.44
CA TRP A 213 -0.88 -13.49 9.05
C TRP A 213 0.53 -13.15 9.55
N GLY A 214 1.00 -13.82 10.61
CA GLY A 214 2.38 -13.71 11.08
C GLY A 214 3.39 -14.22 10.05
N GLU A 215 4.67 -13.91 10.27
CA GLU A 215 5.76 -14.35 9.37
C GLU A 215 5.84 -15.88 9.27
N GLN A 216 5.82 -16.59 10.41
CA GLN A 216 5.92 -18.05 10.41
C GLN A 216 4.72 -18.70 9.72
N SER A 217 3.50 -18.26 10.05
CA SER A 217 2.28 -18.78 9.40
C SER A 217 2.25 -18.50 7.90
N THR A 218 2.73 -17.32 7.47
CA THR A 218 2.85 -17.01 6.04
C THR A 218 3.83 -17.95 5.36
N TRP A 219 4.97 -18.25 5.99
CA TRP A 219 5.94 -19.19 5.44
C TRP A 219 5.36 -20.60 5.33
N ASP A 220 4.73 -21.10 6.40
CA ASP A 220 4.15 -22.43 6.43
C ASP A 220 3.08 -22.61 5.33
N GLU A 221 2.22 -21.61 5.12
CA GLU A 221 1.14 -21.65 4.13
C GLU A 221 1.60 -21.37 2.69
N CYS A 222 2.54 -20.46 2.48
CA CYS A 222 2.99 -20.06 1.15
C CYS A 222 4.20 -20.86 0.65
N GLY A 223 4.83 -21.67 1.51
CA GLY A 223 6.00 -22.49 1.19
C GLY A 223 7.33 -21.71 1.13
N GLU A 224 7.29 -20.39 1.28
CA GLU A 224 8.46 -19.52 1.31
C GLU A 224 8.26 -18.36 2.29
N ARG A 225 9.37 -17.90 2.89
CA ARG A 225 9.37 -16.73 3.77
C ARG A 225 8.87 -15.48 3.02
N PRO A 226 7.98 -14.66 3.62
CA PRO A 226 7.48 -13.48 2.95
C PRO A 226 8.60 -12.47 2.64
N LEU A 227 8.45 -11.75 1.52
CA LEU A 227 9.35 -10.70 1.07
C LEU A 227 9.30 -9.49 2.01
N LEU A 228 8.10 -9.15 2.47
CA LEU A 228 7.82 -8.10 3.44
C LEU A 228 7.60 -8.69 4.83
N ASP A 229 8.21 -8.07 5.83
CA ASP A 229 7.94 -8.40 7.23
C ASP A 229 6.47 -8.12 7.60
N THR A 230 6.00 -8.73 8.69
CA THR A 230 4.62 -8.57 9.18
C THR A 230 4.21 -7.11 9.30
N LEU A 231 5.02 -6.23 9.90
CA LEU A 231 4.64 -4.82 10.06
C LEU A 231 4.70 -4.04 8.73
N GLU A 232 5.56 -4.43 7.80
CA GLU A 232 5.58 -3.87 6.44
C GLU A 232 4.29 -4.24 5.68
N ARG A 233 3.81 -5.48 5.83
CA ARG A 233 2.53 -5.94 5.26
C ARG A 233 1.34 -5.24 5.90
N VAL A 234 1.38 -4.99 7.22
CA VAL A 234 0.39 -4.15 7.92
C VAL A 234 0.32 -2.75 7.32
N LEU A 235 1.45 -2.10 7.07
CA LEU A 235 1.46 -0.78 6.41
C LEU A 235 0.91 -0.84 4.98
N ALA A 236 1.19 -1.91 4.24
CA ALA A 236 0.68 -2.11 2.88
C ALA A 236 -0.84 -2.31 2.83
N VAL A 237 -1.41 -2.98 3.83
CA VAL A 237 -2.85 -3.14 4.00
C VAL A 237 -3.50 -1.85 4.53
N LEU A 238 -2.87 -1.17 5.50
CA LEU A 238 -3.37 0.08 6.08
C LEU A 238 -3.45 1.20 5.06
N GLN A 239 -2.52 1.32 4.12
CA GLN A 239 -2.60 2.37 3.09
C GLN A 239 -3.79 2.16 2.14
N CYS A 240 -4.32 0.94 2.01
CA CYS A 240 -5.44 0.65 1.13
C CYS A 240 -6.73 1.29 1.66
N ARG A 241 -7.46 2.01 0.81
CA ARG A 241 -8.68 2.76 1.18
C ARG A 241 -9.86 1.90 1.59
N TYR A 242 -9.84 0.62 1.23
CA TYR A 242 -10.92 -0.32 1.54
C TYR A 242 -10.80 -0.94 2.93
N THR A 243 -9.65 -0.80 3.58
CA THR A 243 -9.35 -1.34 4.91
C THR A 243 -9.93 -0.44 6.01
N SER A 244 -10.79 -0.98 6.86
CA SER A 244 -11.39 -0.26 8.01
C SER A 244 -10.69 -0.56 9.34
N ALA A 245 -10.15 -1.77 9.50
CA ALA A 245 -9.35 -2.19 10.64
C ALA A 245 -8.33 -3.24 10.25
N VAL A 246 -7.28 -3.41 11.03
CA VAL A 246 -6.24 -4.43 10.82
C VAL A 246 -6.06 -5.28 12.07
N ILE A 247 -5.93 -6.59 11.86
CA ILE A 247 -5.53 -7.56 12.88
C ILE A 247 -4.16 -8.10 12.49
N ILE A 248 -3.15 -7.90 13.33
CA ILE A 248 -1.80 -8.41 13.19
C ILE A 248 -1.72 -9.79 13.84
N ASP A 249 -0.93 -10.67 13.24
CA ASP A 249 -0.77 -12.08 13.65
C ASP A 249 -2.11 -12.83 13.64
N ALA A 250 -2.89 -12.59 12.58
CA ALA A 250 -4.20 -13.18 12.41
C ALA A 250 -4.12 -14.68 12.14
N GLN A 251 -5.12 -15.41 12.63
CA GLN A 251 -5.22 -16.87 12.45
C GLN A 251 -5.41 -17.23 10.97
N VAL A 252 -4.65 -18.23 10.51
CA VAL A 252 -4.82 -18.83 9.16
C VAL A 252 -6.13 -19.60 9.10
N GLU A 253 -6.30 -20.56 10.02
CA GLU A 253 -7.54 -21.31 10.17
C GLU A 253 -8.55 -20.46 10.94
N ILE A 254 -9.56 -19.98 10.23
CA ILE A 254 -10.57 -19.10 10.80
C ILE A 254 -11.59 -19.94 11.56
N THR A 255 -11.95 -19.52 12.78
CA THR A 255 -13.00 -20.17 13.56
C THR A 255 -14.20 -19.26 13.76
N ALA A 256 -15.38 -19.85 13.93
CA ALA A 256 -16.59 -19.10 14.24
C ALA A 256 -16.49 -18.33 15.59
N ALA A 257 -15.74 -18.89 16.55
CA ALA A 257 -15.47 -18.25 17.83
C ALA A 257 -14.66 -16.95 17.65
N PHE A 258 -13.57 -17.01 16.87
CA PHE A 258 -12.75 -15.84 16.55
C PHE A 258 -13.57 -14.75 15.83
N LEU A 259 -14.33 -15.13 14.80
CA LEU A 259 -15.19 -14.17 14.08
C LEU A 259 -16.23 -13.52 14.98
N SER A 260 -16.78 -14.27 15.94
CA SER A 260 -17.71 -13.73 16.95
C SER A 260 -17.03 -12.75 17.90
N GLU A 261 -15.79 -13.04 18.32
CA GLU A 261 -14.99 -12.16 19.18
C GLU A 261 -14.74 -10.79 18.52
N ILE A 262 -14.47 -10.78 17.22
CA ILE A 262 -14.27 -9.55 16.43
C ILE A 262 -15.58 -8.98 15.86
N THR A 263 -16.73 -9.53 16.26
CA THR A 263 -18.09 -9.15 15.82
C THR A 263 -18.36 -9.27 14.31
N ALA A 264 -17.52 -10.02 13.60
CA ALA A 264 -17.67 -10.27 12.17
C ALA A 264 -18.83 -11.25 11.90
N LYS A 265 -19.81 -10.78 11.12
CA LYS A 265 -20.94 -11.59 10.65
C LYS A 265 -20.68 -12.19 9.28
N PHE A 266 -19.69 -11.67 8.57
CA PHE A 266 -19.32 -12.08 7.23
C PHE A 266 -17.84 -12.41 7.17
N VAL A 267 -17.48 -13.45 6.44
CA VAL A 267 -16.09 -13.80 6.18
C VAL A 267 -15.88 -14.08 4.70
N VAL A 268 -14.83 -13.49 4.13
CA VAL A 268 -14.45 -13.70 2.73
C VAL A 268 -13.54 -14.92 2.62
N ASN A 269 -13.91 -15.86 1.75
CA ASN A 269 -13.07 -17.00 1.35
C ASN A 269 -12.31 -17.68 2.51
N PRO A 270 -12.96 -18.18 3.58
CA PRO A 270 -12.29 -18.67 4.80
C PRO A 270 -11.54 -20.02 4.65
N GLY A 271 -11.34 -20.50 3.42
CA GLY A 271 -10.81 -21.83 3.13
C GLY A 271 -11.86 -22.94 3.23
N GLU A 272 -11.50 -24.12 2.74
CA GLU A 272 -12.40 -25.29 2.64
C GLU A 272 -12.71 -25.92 4.00
N ASN A 273 -11.80 -25.76 4.98
CA ASN A 273 -11.93 -26.35 6.32
C ASN A 273 -12.81 -25.52 7.28
N PHE A 274 -13.35 -24.38 6.84
CA PHE A 274 -14.19 -23.55 7.67
C PHE A 274 -15.54 -24.21 7.96
N ALA A 275 -15.80 -24.51 9.24
CA ALA A 275 -17.08 -25.04 9.68
C ALA A 275 -18.17 -23.96 9.59
N ILE A 276 -19.05 -24.08 8.58
CA ILE A 276 -20.19 -23.17 8.40
C ILE A 276 -21.09 -23.21 9.64
N THR A 277 -21.44 -22.04 10.16
CA THR A 277 -22.37 -21.88 11.27
C THR A 277 -23.54 -20.99 10.88
N ASN A 278 -24.67 -21.09 11.58
CA ASN A 278 -25.88 -20.31 11.25
C ASN A 278 -25.71 -18.78 11.43
N ASN A 279 -24.70 -18.35 12.18
CA ASN A 279 -24.53 -16.94 12.57
C ASN A 279 -23.47 -16.19 11.73
N ILE A 280 -22.73 -16.90 10.87
CA ILE A 280 -21.64 -16.34 10.07
C ILE A 280 -21.88 -16.70 8.61
N GLN A 281 -21.99 -15.68 7.77
CA GLN A 281 -22.17 -15.86 6.33
C GLN A 281 -20.83 -15.84 5.61
N VAL A 282 -20.58 -16.87 4.81
CA VAL A 282 -19.43 -16.92 3.90
C VAL A 282 -19.73 -16.09 2.65
N LEU A 283 -18.79 -15.22 2.29
CA LEU A 283 -18.80 -14.42 1.08
C LEU A 283 -17.77 -15.00 0.11
N SER A 284 -18.25 -15.71 -0.90
CA SER A 284 -17.40 -16.23 -1.98
C SER A 284 -17.09 -15.10 -2.97
N ILE A 285 -15.86 -14.60 -2.94
CA ILE A 285 -15.41 -13.51 -3.80
C ILE A 285 -14.34 -14.05 -4.75
N SER A 286 -14.49 -13.74 -6.04
CA SER A 286 -13.45 -14.07 -7.03
C SER A 286 -12.13 -13.39 -6.65
N VAL A 287 -11.09 -14.20 -6.50
CA VAL A 287 -9.73 -13.73 -6.25
C VAL A 287 -9.11 -13.35 -7.61
N PRO A 288 -8.67 -12.09 -7.80
CA PRO A 288 -7.93 -11.71 -9.00
C PRO A 288 -6.55 -12.37 -9.02
N GLU A 289 -5.85 -12.30 -10.15
CA GLU A 289 -4.45 -12.73 -10.22
C GLU A 289 -3.61 -11.91 -9.23
N LEU A 290 -2.93 -12.61 -8.32
CA LEU A 290 -2.08 -12.02 -7.30
C LEU A 290 -0.63 -12.21 -7.72
N GLN A 291 0.16 -11.15 -7.58
CA GLN A 291 1.59 -11.19 -7.87
C GLN A 291 2.29 -12.14 -6.91
N THR A 292 3.14 -13.00 -7.44
CA THR A 292 3.96 -13.93 -6.65
C THR A 292 5.42 -13.43 -6.54
N ILE A 293 6.13 -13.92 -5.53
CA ILE A 293 7.57 -13.63 -5.37
C ILE A 293 8.35 -14.18 -6.58
N ASP A 294 7.98 -15.35 -7.11
CA ASP A 294 8.64 -15.95 -8.28
C ASP A 294 8.45 -15.10 -9.54
N GLU A 295 7.25 -14.59 -9.80
CA GLU A 295 7.04 -13.64 -10.90
C GLU A 295 7.89 -12.39 -10.76
N LEU A 296 8.03 -11.87 -9.53
CA LEU A 296 8.93 -10.75 -9.27
C LEU A 296 10.39 -11.11 -9.53
N ARG A 297 10.85 -12.30 -9.13
CA ARG A 297 12.22 -12.76 -9.41
C ARG A 297 12.50 -12.80 -10.89
N GLU A 298 11.60 -13.37 -11.68
CA GLU A 298 11.77 -13.45 -13.13
C GLU A 298 11.78 -12.05 -13.76
N ARG A 299 10.86 -11.15 -13.36
CA ARG A 299 10.86 -9.74 -13.81
C ARG A 299 12.16 -9.01 -13.47
N VAL A 300 12.73 -9.24 -12.28
CA VAL A 300 13.98 -8.61 -11.84
C VAL A 300 15.18 -9.16 -12.64
N LYS A 301 15.24 -10.48 -12.87
CA LYS A 301 16.30 -11.13 -13.68
C LYS A 301 16.28 -10.61 -15.12
N ASP A 302 15.11 -10.58 -15.75
CA ASP A 302 14.96 -10.09 -17.13
C ASP A 302 15.41 -8.63 -17.27
N ARG A 303 15.05 -7.77 -16.30
CA ARG A 303 15.48 -6.37 -16.28
C ARG A 303 16.98 -6.22 -16.06
N LYS A 304 17.61 -7.07 -15.25
CA LYS A 304 19.06 -7.10 -15.02
C LYS A 304 19.82 -7.47 -16.30
N ASP A 305 19.31 -8.44 -17.05
CA ASP A 305 19.89 -8.85 -18.33
C ASP A 305 19.72 -7.76 -19.40
N LEU A 306 18.54 -7.13 -19.47
CA LEU A 306 18.30 -5.97 -20.33
C LEU A 306 19.21 -4.78 -19.99
N TYR A 307 19.39 -4.47 -18.70
CA TYR A 307 20.30 -3.42 -18.25
C TYR A 307 21.76 -3.75 -18.62
N SER A 308 22.19 -4.98 -18.36
CA SER A 308 23.53 -5.46 -18.71
C SER A 308 23.79 -5.45 -20.22
N ALA A 309 22.79 -5.82 -21.03
CA ALA A 309 22.85 -5.78 -22.49
C ALA A 309 22.89 -4.35 -23.04
N ARG A 310 22.12 -3.41 -22.45
CA ARG A 310 22.17 -1.98 -22.78
C ARG A 310 23.54 -1.37 -22.47
N GLN A 311 24.17 -1.77 -21.36
CA GLN A 311 25.53 -1.34 -21.00
C GLN A 311 26.60 -1.94 -21.93
N LYS A 312 26.45 -3.19 -22.38
CA LYS A 312 27.34 -3.80 -23.40
C LYS A 312 27.25 -3.08 -24.75
N LYS A 313 26.05 -2.72 -25.23
CA LYS A 313 25.86 -1.97 -26.48
C LYS A 313 26.39 -0.53 -26.45
N LYS A 314 26.56 0.08 -25.26
CA LYS A 314 27.20 1.39 -25.10
C LYS A 314 28.74 1.32 -25.10
N ARG A 315 29.31 0.11 -25.04
CA ARG A 315 30.77 -0.15 -24.99
C ARG A 315 31.32 -0.75 -26.29
N THR A 316 30.47 -0.93 -27.30
CA THR A 316 30.79 -1.37 -28.66
C THR A 316 30.41 -0.28 -29.64
#